data_AF-A0A7T5R6Q0-F1
#
_entry.id   AF-A0A7T5R6Q0-F1
#
_cell.length_a   1.000
_cell.length_b   1.000
_cell.length_c   1.000
_cell.angle_alpha   90.00
_cell.angle_beta   90.00
_cell.angle_gamma   90.00
#
_symmetry.space_group_name_H-M   'P 1'
#
loop_
_entity.id
_entity.type
_entity.pdbx_description
1 polymer ?
#
loop_
_entity_poly.entity_id
_entity_poly.type
_entity_poly.pdbx_seq_one_letter_code
_entity_poly.pdbx_strand_id
1 'polypeptide(L)' 'MKKSKKLFGIITCPSCSHKQKMEIPINVCKAFYTCDKCKKTTFAKAGCCVFCDYGDKPCPVSHKK' A
#
# COMPACT_ATOMS: atom_id res chain seq x y z
N MET A 1 23.75 11.21 -2.60
CA MET A 1 23.20 10.33 -3.65
C MET A 1 21.94 9.62 -3.10
N LYS A 2 20.75 10.24 -3.16
CA LYS A 2 19.53 9.68 -2.59
C LYS A 2 18.94 8.65 -3.58
N LYS A 3 19.18 7.36 -3.32
CA LYS A 3 18.62 6.24 -4.09
C LYS A 3 17.09 6.35 -4.10
N SER A 4 16.50 6.68 -5.25
CA SER A 4 15.06 6.49 -5.53
C SER A 4 14.73 5.00 -5.49
N LYS A 5 14.49 4.48 -4.29
CA LYS A 5 14.18 3.06 -4.07
C LYS A 5 12.71 2.85 -4.41
N LYS A 6 12.38 2.59 -5.68
CA LYS A 6 11.03 2.14 -6.06
C LYS A 6 10.78 0.78 -5.41
N LEU A 7 9.84 0.72 -4.47
CA LEU A 7 9.46 -0.51 -3.79
C LEU A 7 8.18 -1.03 -4.41
N PHE A 8 8.15 -2.33 -4.74
CA PHE A 8 6.95 -2.98 -5.25
C PHE A 8 6.38 -3.87 -4.16
N GLY A 9 5.08 -3.73 -3.92
CA GLY A 9 4.32 -4.53 -2.97
C GLY A 9 3.19 -5.27 -3.64
N ILE A 10 2.74 -6.34 -3.00
CA ILE A 10 1.47 -6.97 -3.34
C ILE A 10 0.46 -6.44 -2.32
N ILE A 11 -0.59 -5.81 -2.83
CA ILE A 11 -1.74 -5.40 -2.04
C ILE A 11 -2.85 -6.44 -2.20
N THR A 12 -3.37 -6.93 -1.09
CA THR A 12 -4.46 -7.91 -1.11
C THR A 12 -5.78 -7.20 -0.82
N CYS A 13 -6.75 -7.34 -1.71
CA CYS A 13 -8.05 -6.74 -1.53
C CYS A 13 -8.90 -7.47 -0.49
N PRO A 14 -9.28 -6.84 0.63
CA PRO A 14 -10.09 -7.51 1.65
C PRO A 14 -11.53 -7.79 1.17
N SER A 15 -12.01 -7.14 0.10
CA SER A 15 -13.34 -7.40 -0.45
C SER A 15 -13.42 -8.57 -1.43
N CYS A 16 -12.32 -8.92 -2.12
CA CYS A 16 -12.34 -9.96 -3.15
C CYS A 16 -11.12 -10.90 -3.11
N SER A 17 -10.26 -10.76 -2.10
CA SER A 17 -8.98 -11.46 -1.92
C SER A 17 -8.03 -11.38 -3.12
N HIS A 18 -8.21 -10.39 -4.00
CA HIS A 18 -7.36 -10.21 -5.16
C HIS A 18 -6.02 -9.60 -4.77
N LYS A 19 -4.94 -10.23 -5.21
CA LYS A 19 -3.57 -9.75 -5.03
C LYS A 19 -3.15 -8.93 -6.25
N GLN A 20 -2.96 -7.64 -6.06
CA GLN A 20 -2.50 -6.73 -7.11
C GLN A 20 -1.09 -6.25 -6.77
N LYS A 21 -0.18 -6.33 -7.74
CA LYS A 21 1.16 -5.78 -7.58
C LYS A 21 1.12 -4.28 -7.90
N MET A 22 1.52 -3.44 -6.97
CA MET A 22 1.62 -2.01 -7.19
C MET A 22 2.90 -1.43 -6.56
N GLU A 23 3.32 -0.28 -7.07
CA GLU A 23 4.46 0.45 -6.50
C GLU A 23 4.03 1.03 -5.14
N ILE A 24 4.74 0.63 -4.09
CA ILE A 24 4.64 1.23 -2.75
C ILE A 24 5.37 2.56 -2.82
N PRO A 25 4.65 3.70 -2.73
CA PRO A 25 5.30 4.98 -2.64
C PRO A 25 6.16 5.05 -1.38
N ILE A 26 7.46 5.32 -1.56
CA ILE A 26 8.42 5.40 -0.44
C ILE A 26 8.42 6.77 0.24
N ASN A 27 7.77 7.76 -0.36
CA ASN A 27 7.87 9.16 0.05
C ASN A 27 6.50 9.79 0.38
N VAL A 28 5.40 9.03 0.21
CA VAL A 28 4.04 9.49 0.50
C VAL A 28 3.20 8.32 1.01
N CYS A 29 2.30 8.55 1.97
CA CYS A 29 1.33 7.52 2.35
C CYS A 29 0.07 7.61 1.48
N LYS A 30 -0.34 6.48 0.90
CA LYS A 30 -1.67 6.33 0.31
C LYS A 30 -2.63 5.78 1.36
N ALA A 31 -3.60 6.60 1.74
CA ALA A 31 -4.66 6.19 2.66
C ALA A 31 -5.69 5.25 2.01
N PHE A 32 -5.79 5.26 0.68
CA PHE A 32 -6.72 4.44 -0.08
C PHE A 32 -6.10 3.91 -1.37
N TYR A 33 -6.59 2.77 -1.85
CA TYR A 33 -6.35 2.28 -3.20
C TYR A 33 -7.64 1.74 -3.80
N THR A 34 -7.72 1.78 -5.12
CA THR A 34 -8.83 1.18 -5.87
C THR A 34 -8.37 -0.14 -6.43
N CYS A 35 -9.10 -1.22 -6.13
CA CYS A 35 -8.82 -2.54 -6.68
C CYS A 35 -9.23 -2.58 -8.16
N ASP A 36 -8.36 -3.09 -9.03
CA ASP A 36 -8.67 -3.17 -10.46
C ASP A 36 -9.76 -4.23 -10.76
N LYS A 37 -9.76 -5.34 -9.99
CA LYS A 37 -10.68 -6.46 -10.19
C LYS A 37 -12.12 -6.16 -9.78
N CYS A 38 -12.33 -5.56 -8.62
CA CYS A 38 -13.67 -5.27 -8.10
C CYS A 38 -14.06 -3.78 -8.15
N LYS A 39 -13.15 -2.91 -8.64
CA LYS A 39 -13.31 -1.45 -8.67
C LYS A 39 -13.67 -0.81 -7.33
N LYS A 40 -13.44 -1.52 -6.23
CA LYS A 40 -13.78 -1.07 -4.88
C LYS A 40 -12.60 -0.32 -4.27
N THR A 41 -12.89 0.84 -3.70
CA THR A 41 -11.91 1.62 -2.96
C THR A 41 -11.77 1.03 -1.56
N THR A 42 -10.55 0.61 -1.22
CA THR A 42 -10.21 0.11 0.12
C THR A 42 -9.44 1.19 0.85
N PHE A 43 -9.90 1.52 2.05
CA PHE A 43 -9.29 2.51 2.93
C PHE A 43 -8.47 1.82 4.02
N ALA A 44 -7.32 2.39 4.38
CA ALA A 44 -6.53 1.96 5.52
C ALA A 44 -7.31 2.19 6.82
N LYS A 45 -7.31 1.20 7.74
CA LYS A 45 -8.06 1.30 9.00
C LYS A 45 -7.49 2.32 9.98
N ALA A 46 -6.17 2.52 9.99
CA ALA A 46 -5.48 3.32 11.00
C ALA A 46 -4.94 4.68 10.51
N GLY A 47 -5.38 5.18 9.35
CA GLY A 47 -4.92 6.48 8.83
C GLY A 47 -3.43 6.56 8.49
N CYS A 48 -2.73 5.43 8.42
CA CYS A 48 -1.31 5.36 8.06
C CYS A 48 -1.16 5.12 6.55
N CYS A 49 -0.92 3.89 6.14
CA CYS A 49 -0.74 3.49 4.75
C CYS A 49 -1.56 2.24 4.49
N VAL A 50 -2.26 2.20 3.36
CA VAL A 50 -3.06 1.02 2.99
C VAL A 50 -2.20 -0.24 2.76
N PHE A 51 -0.91 -0.03 2.48
CA PHE A 51 0.10 -1.08 2.43
C PHE A 51 0.58 -1.57 3.79
N CYS A 52 0.51 -0.76 4.86
CA CYS A 52 0.84 -1.24 6.20
C CYS A 52 -0.23 -2.22 6.70
N ASP A 53 -1.50 -1.95 6.41
CA ASP A 53 -2.64 -2.77 6.85
C ASP A 53 -2.91 -3.97 5.92
N TYR A 54 -2.84 -3.78 4.60
CA TYR A 54 -3.24 -4.79 3.60
C TYR A 54 -2.11 -5.24 2.67
N GLY A 55 -0.92 -4.67 2.84
CA GLY A 55 0.26 -5.07 2.08
C GLY A 55 0.94 -6.26 2.71
N ASP A 56 1.57 -7.08 1.87
CA ASP A 56 2.36 -8.23 2.31
C ASP A 56 3.72 -7.82 2.90
N LYS A 57 4.20 -6.61 2.57
CA LYS A 57 5.49 -6.09 3.04
C LYS A 57 5.32 -4.89 3.98
N PRO A 58 6.14 -4.81 5.04
CA PRO A 58 6.15 -3.64 5.92
C PRO A 58 6.52 -2.39 5.13
N CYS A 59 5.77 -1.30 5.36
CA CYS A 59 6.00 -0.05 4.63
C CYS A 59 7.35 0.56 5.05
N PRO A 60 8.18 0.98 4.09
CA PRO A 60 9.48 1.61 4.37
C PRO A 60 9.35 2.99 5.02
N VAL A 61 8.16 3.59 5.02
CA VAL A 61 7.85 4.81 5.77
C VAL A 61 7.65 4.44 7.24
N SER A 62 8.73 4.00 7.88
CA SER A 62 8.83 4.12 9.33
C SER A 62 8.77 5.62 9.62
N HIS A 63 7.61 6.13 10.02
CA HIS A 63 7.54 7.37 10.81
C HIS A 63 8.42 7.11 12.04
N LYS A 64 9.71 7.45 11.91
CA LYS A 64 10.58 7.64 13.06
C LYS A 64 9.97 8.82 13.79
N LYS A 65 9.27 8.50 14.87
CA LYS A 65 8.90 9.46 15.91
C LYS A 65 10.17 10.11 16.45
#